data_AF-A0A7Y9J371-F1
#
_entry.id   AF-A0A7Y9J371-F1
#
_cell.length_a   1.000
_cell.length_b   1.000
_cell.length_c   1.000
_cell.angle_alpha   90.00
_cell.angle_beta   90.00
_cell.angle_gamma   90.00
#
_symmetry.space_group_name_H-M   'P 1'
#
loop_
_entity.id
_entity.type
_entity.pdbx_description
1 polymer ?
#
loop_
_entity_poly.entity_id
_entity_poly.type
_entity_poly.pdbx_seq_one_letter_code
_entity_poly.pdbx_strand_id
1 'polypeptide(L)'
;MSAALHEEAEVTGYRRAYCSACQRVKAAEDFHHEQANRNGLSGRCKDCTRLKYEGTKEAYQRRRYRYQAGPGGRVLPFTAQQQEERFSLWEGRCWKCGIAEATEADHVKPISKGGWHCLANLRPICHSCNARKRETWPLAGEWLAANFIHPNPAPGSDRLNRRPREPRMEHTCPQCGKTQLLRACEARIKKYCSRACMKTAKQGGRLTLICEHCREEFEVRDQTWARERRFCSRSCAYQGNRRRQA
;
A
#
# COMPACT_ATOMS: atom_id res chain seq x y z
N MET A 1 -25.46 42.05 8.06
CA MET A 1 -25.60 40.84 7.21
C MET A 1 -25.62 39.54 8.01
N SER A 2 -24.69 39.27 8.95
CA SER A 2 -24.71 38.01 9.71
C SER A 2 -25.95 37.85 10.61
N ALA A 3 -26.42 38.91 11.28
CA ALA A 3 -27.61 38.84 12.15
C ALA A 3 -28.90 38.53 11.37
N ALA A 4 -29.11 39.16 10.22
CA ALA A 4 -30.29 38.94 9.36
C ALA A 4 -30.38 37.50 8.81
N LEU A 5 -29.24 36.86 8.53
CA LEU A 5 -29.20 35.45 8.07
C LEU A 5 -29.45 34.45 9.22
N HIS A 6 -29.24 34.86 10.46
CA HIS A 6 -29.60 34.06 11.64
C HIS A 6 -31.10 34.14 11.93
N GLU A 7 -31.72 35.32 11.86
CA GLU A 7 -33.18 35.49 11.98
C GLU A 7 -33.95 34.74 10.88
N GLU A 8 -33.51 34.82 9.61
CA GLU A 8 -34.12 34.03 8.54
C GLU A 8 -34.02 32.51 8.76
N ALA A 9 -32.93 32.04 9.39
CA ALA A 9 -32.74 30.63 9.70
C ALA A 9 -33.64 30.15 10.85
N GLU A 10 -33.98 31.02 11.80
CA GLU A 10 -34.96 30.74 12.86
C GLU A 10 -36.39 30.67 12.30
N VAL A 11 -36.70 31.47 11.27
CA VAL A 11 -38.02 31.50 10.62
C VAL A 11 -38.20 30.37 9.59
N THR A 12 -37.16 30.02 8.83
CA THR A 12 -37.25 29.04 7.72
C THR A 12 -36.64 27.68 8.03
N GLY A 13 -35.87 27.55 9.13
CA GLY A 13 -35.14 26.34 9.49
C GLY A 13 -33.84 26.10 8.70
N TYR A 14 -33.57 26.86 7.62
CA TYR A 14 -32.41 26.68 6.77
C TYR A 14 -31.28 27.65 7.12
N ARG A 15 -30.18 27.15 7.68
CA ARG A 15 -28.98 27.97 7.94
C ARG A 15 -28.28 28.34 6.63
N ARG A 16 -28.07 29.64 6.42
CA ARG A 16 -27.33 30.19 5.27
C ARG A 16 -26.14 31.02 5.74
N ALA A 17 -25.10 31.05 4.91
CA ALA A 17 -23.92 31.84 5.17
C ALA A 17 -23.45 32.58 3.92
N TYR A 18 -22.88 33.75 4.13
CA TYR A 18 -22.29 34.57 3.08
C TYR A 18 -20.83 34.19 2.85
N CYS A 19 -20.47 33.89 1.61
CA CYS A 19 -19.07 33.63 1.25
C CYS A 19 -18.35 34.94 0.93
N SER A 20 -17.31 35.25 1.70
CA SER A 20 -16.45 36.44 1.48
C SER A 20 -15.68 36.46 0.15
N ALA A 21 -15.50 35.31 -0.51
CA ALA A 21 -14.68 35.19 -1.72
C ALA A 21 -15.50 35.30 -3.02
N CYS A 22 -16.60 34.55 -3.14
CA CYS A 22 -17.48 34.64 -4.32
C CYS A 22 -18.67 35.58 -4.13
N GLN A 23 -18.81 36.18 -2.94
CA GLN A 23 -19.82 37.16 -2.59
C GLN A 23 -21.27 36.67 -2.75
N ARG A 24 -21.50 35.35 -2.59
CA ARG A 24 -22.82 34.71 -2.67
C ARG A 24 -23.27 34.21 -1.31
N VAL A 25 -24.58 34.28 -1.05
CA VAL A 25 -25.23 33.57 0.05
C VAL A 25 -25.47 32.13 -0.39
N LYS A 26 -24.98 31.17 0.38
CA LYS A 26 -25.10 29.73 0.11
C LYS A 26 -25.62 28.99 1.34
N ALA A 27 -26.03 27.74 1.17
CA ALA A 27 -26.47 26.90 2.28
C ALA A 27 -25.28 26.62 3.23
N ALA A 28 -25.54 26.44 4.53
CA ALA A 28 -24.52 26.11 5.52
C ALA A 28 -23.69 24.87 5.14
N GLU A 29 -24.32 23.92 4.45
CA GLU A 29 -23.72 22.70 3.90
C GLU A 29 -22.58 22.98 2.93
N ASP A 30 -22.60 24.12 2.24
CA ASP A 30 -21.57 24.55 1.30
C ASP A 30 -20.35 25.15 2.00
N PHE A 31 -20.32 25.17 3.34
CA PHE A 31 -19.23 25.69 4.15
C PHE A 31 -18.63 24.58 5.02
N HIS A 32 -17.40 24.78 5.49
CA HIS A 32 -16.80 23.91 6.49
C HIS A 32 -17.26 24.34 7.88
N HIS A 33 -17.39 23.39 8.80
CA HIS A 33 -17.72 23.69 10.18
C HIS A 33 -16.48 24.17 10.94
N GLU A 34 -16.54 25.37 11.50
CA GLU A 34 -15.45 26.01 12.25
C GLU A 34 -16.00 26.57 13.56
N GLN A 35 -15.78 25.84 14.66
CA GLN A 35 -16.29 26.18 15.99
C GLN A 35 -15.81 27.54 16.52
N ALA A 36 -14.66 28.02 16.03
CA ALA A 36 -14.11 29.32 16.42
C ALA A 36 -14.93 30.52 15.87
N ASN A 37 -15.75 30.31 14.84
CA ASN A 37 -16.52 31.39 14.23
C ASN A 37 -17.89 31.52 14.90
N ARG A 38 -18.40 32.75 15.00
CA ARG A 38 -19.67 33.08 15.67
C ARG A 38 -20.88 32.29 15.15
N ASN A 39 -20.89 31.95 13.86
CA ASN A 39 -21.95 31.18 13.21
C ASN A 39 -21.59 29.68 13.03
N GLY A 40 -20.44 29.23 13.55
CA GLY A 40 -19.96 27.85 13.41
C GLY A 40 -19.54 27.45 11.99
N LEU A 41 -19.49 28.38 11.04
CA LEU A 41 -19.22 28.11 9.62
C LEU A 41 -17.99 28.89 9.15
N SER A 42 -17.25 28.32 8.18
CA SER A 42 -16.11 28.97 7.57
C SER A 42 -16.52 30.24 6.82
N GLY A 43 -15.68 31.28 6.82
CA GLY A 43 -15.96 32.52 6.08
C GLY A 43 -15.92 32.40 4.55
N ARG A 44 -15.52 31.23 4.03
CA ARG A 44 -15.49 30.88 2.59
C ARG A 44 -16.22 29.56 2.35
N CYS A 45 -16.93 29.45 1.22
CA CYS A 45 -17.54 28.19 0.81
C CYS A 45 -16.49 27.16 0.38
N LYS A 46 -16.85 25.88 0.38
CA LYS A 46 -16.03 24.72 0.00
C LYS A 46 -15.37 24.91 -1.36
N ASP A 47 -16.11 25.44 -2.35
CA ASP A 47 -15.56 25.71 -3.70
C ASP A 47 -14.45 26.75 -3.68
N CYS A 48 -14.67 27.90 -3.04
CA CYS A 48 -13.66 28.95 -2.97
C CYS A 48 -12.44 28.50 -2.15
N THR A 49 -12.66 27.70 -1.12
CA THR A 49 -11.58 27.08 -0.35
C THR A 49 -10.78 26.11 -1.20
N ARG A 50 -11.45 25.29 -2.02
CA ARG A 50 -10.83 24.38 -2.98
C ARG A 50 -10.01 25.13 -4.03
N LEU A 51 -10.56 26.18 -4.65
CA LEU A 51 -9.85 27.01 -5.64
C LEU A 51 -8.60 27.67 -5.03
N LYS A 52 -8.72 28.22 -3.82
CA LYS A 52 -7.56 28.78 -3.09
C LYS A 52 -6.50 27.71 -2.81
N TYR A 53 -6.93 26.52 -2.37
CA TYR A 53 -6.03 25.41 -2.11
C TYR A 53 -5.32 24.97 -3.40
N GLU A 54 -6.05 24.78 -4.50
CA GLU A 54 -5.51 24.44 -5.82
C GLU A 54 -4.45 25.47 -6.28
N GLY A 55 -4.73 26.77 -6.15
CA GLY A 55 -3.79 27.83 -6.52
C GLY A 55 -2.55 27.94 -5.63
N THR A 56 -2.58 27.41 -4.41
CA THR A 56 -1.45 27.46 -3.46
C THR A 56 -0.76 26.12 -3.25
N LYS A 57 -1.32 25.03 -3.81
CA LYS A 57 -0.88 23.64 -3.62
C LYS A 57 0.59 23.45 -3.95
N GLU A 58 1.03 23.94 -5.10
CA GLU A 58 2.42 23.78 -5.53
C GLU A 58 3.39 24.53 -4.62
N ALA A 59 3.06 25.78 -4.26
CA ALA A 59 3.88 26.59 -3.36
C ALA A 59 3.99 25.95 -1.97
N TYR A 60 2.89 25.39 -1.46
CA TYR A 60 2.86 24.63 -0.21
C TYR A 60 3.73 23.37 -0.31
N GLN A 61 3.59 22.58 -1.37
CA GLN A 61 4.39 21.38 -1.60
C GLN A 61 5.89 21.70 -1.65
N ARG A 62 6.31 22.73 -2.40
CA ARG A 62 7.71 23.20 -2.44
C ARG A 62 8.23 23.55 -1.06
N ARG A 63 7.45 24.29 -0.28
CA ARG A 63 7.82 24.68 1.08
C ARG A 63 7.97 23.46 1.99
N ARG A 64 7.03 22.52 1.92
CA ARG A 64 7.09 21.25 2.65
C ARG A 64 8.35 20.46 2.31
N TYR A 65 8.69 20.32 1.03
CA TYR A 65 9.91 19.62 0.63
C TYR A 65 11.18 20.29 1.14
N ARG A 66 11.19 21.63 1.18
CA ARG A 66 12.30 22.39 1.77
C ARG A 66 12.46 22.11 3.27
N TYR A 67 11.37 22.02 4.02
CA TYR A 67 11.43 21.69 5.46
C TYR A 67 11.80 20.22 5.73
N GLN A 68 11.38 19.30 4.85
CA GLN A 68 11.69 17.89 4.99
C GLN A 68 13.11 17.53 4.55
N ALA A 69 13.80 18.43 3.86
CA ALA A 69 15.13 18.16 3.32
C ALA A 69 16.13 17.92 4.45
N GLY A 70 16.70 16.71 4.47
CA GLY A 70 17.87 16.43 5.29
C GLY A 70 19.09 17.22 4.80
N PRO A 71 20.22 17.19 5.55
CA PRO A 71 21.44 17.89 5.18
C PRO A 71 21.85 17.63 3.72
N GLY A 72 22.12 18.70 2.96
CA GLY A 72 22.49 18.64 1.55
C GLY A 72 21.33 18.44 0.57
N GLY A 73 20.09 18.26 1.03
CA GLY A 73 18.90 18.22 0.18
C GLY A 73 18.53 19.60 -0.38
N ARG A 74 18.18 19.66 -1.67
CA ARG A 74 17.73 20.89 -2.35
C ARG A 74 16.43 20.68 -3.09
N VAL A 75 15.66 21.74 -3.29
CA VAL A 75 14.45 21.75 -4.11
C VAL A 75 14.76 22.53 -5.39
N LEU A 76 14.78 21.84 -6.53
CA LEU A 76 14.91 22.46 -7.85
C LEU A 76 13.51 22.52 -8.48
N PRO A 77 12.99 23.70 -8.83
CA PRO A 77 11.68 23.81 -9.46
C PRO A 77 11.69 23.16 -10.85
N PHE A 78 10.56 22.55 -11.22
CA PHE A 78 10.28 22.02 -12.55
C PHE A 78 8.77 22.10 -12.79
N THR A 79 8.34 22.05 -14.04
CA THR A 79 6.92 22.09 -14.43
C THR A 79 6.30 20.68 -14.43
N ALA A 80 4.97 20.62 -14.34
CA ALA A 80 4.25 19.34 -14.47
C ALA A 80 4.55 18.65 -15.81
N GLN A 81 4.63 19.43 -16.90
CA GLN A 81 4.99 18.95 -18.23
C GLN A 81 6.38 18.30 -18.26
N GLN A 82 7.40 18.95 -17.66
CA GLN A 82 8.75 18.37 -17.60
C GLN A 82 8.78 17.04 -16.82
N GLN A 83 7.96 16.93 -15.77
CA GLN A 83 7.82 15.68 -15.04
C GLN A 83 7.15 14.60 -15.89
N GLU A 84 6.10 14.95 -16.62
CA GLU A 84 5.38 14.05 -17.51
C GLU A 84 6.28 13.55 -18.65
N GLU A 85 7.01 14.44 -19.32
CA GLU A 85 8.01 14.09 -20.34
C GLU A 85 9.10 13.16 -19.79
N ARG A 86 9.54 13.39 -18.55
CA ARG A 86 10.51 12.51 -17.90
C ARG A 86 9.92 11.14 -17.57
N PHE A 87 8.64 11.09 -17.22
CA PHE A 87 7.92 9.88 -16.82
C PHE A 87 7.44 9.07 -18.03
N SER A 88 7.17 9.70 -19.17
CA SER A 88 6.75 9.04 -20.41
C SER A 88 7.81 8.04 -20.90
N LEU A 89 9.09 8.33 -20.67
CA LEU A 89 10.21 7.42 -20.93
C LEU A 89 10.08 6.05 -20.23
N TRP A 90 9.26 5.97 -19.19
CA TRP A 90 9.02 4.74 -18.44
C TRP A 90 7.82 3.95 -18.93
N GLU A 91 7.04 4.47 -19.89
CA GLU A 91 5.84 3.80 -20.42
C GLU A 91 4.86 3.36 -19.32
N GLY A 92 4.68 4.18 -18.28
CA GLY A 92 3.83 3.85 -17.13
C GLY A 92 4.37 2.74 -16.22
N ARG A 93 5.60 2.26 -16.43
CA ARG A 93 6.22 1.20 -15.64
C ARG A 93 6.81 1.75 -14.35
N CYS A 94 6.55 1.02 -13.26
CA CYS A 94 7.13 1.31 -11.96
C CYS A 94 8.64 1.07 -11.97
N TRP A 95 9.44 2.07 -11.60
CA TRP A 95 10.90 1.96 -11.64
C TRP A 95 11.49 0.87 -10.75
N LYS A 96 10.73 0.50 -9.72
CA LYS A 96 11.09 -0.48 -8.70
C LYS A 96 10.70 -1.91 -9.06
N CYS A 97 9.63 -2.10 -9.83
CA CYS A 97 9.11 -3.44 -10.13
C CYS A 97 8.84 -3.73 -11.60
N GLY A 98 8.94 -2.76 -12.50
CA GLY A 98 8.76 -2.93 -13.94
C GLY A 98 7.33 -3.24 -14.41
N ILE A 99 6.35 -3.26 -13.49
CA ILE A 99 4.93 -3.47 -13.82
C ILE A 99 4.35 -2.12 -14.26
N ALA A 100 3.56 -2.11 -15.33
CA ALA A 100 2.89 -0.94 -15.91
C ALA A 100 1.70 -0.46 -15.05
N GLU A 101 1.97 -0.11 -13.79
CA GLU A 101 0.99 0.34 -12.79
C GLU A 101 1.57 1.53 -11.99
N ALA A 102 2.46 2.32 -12.57
CA ALA A 102 3.01 3.48 -11.86
C ALA A 102 1.99 4.62 -11.80
N THR A 103 1.68 5.05 -10.59
CA THR A 103 0.66 6.08 -10.31
C THR A 103 1.19 7.22 -9.46
N GLU A 104 2.42 7.10 -8.94
CA GLU A 104 3.00 8.03 -7.98
C GLU A 104 4.41 8.42 -8.38
N ALA A 105 4.88 9.54 -7.84
CA ALA A 105 6.26 10.01 -7.98
C ALA A 105 7.07 9.66 -6.73
N ASP A 106 8.20 8.97 -6.91
CA ASP A 106 9.11 8.58 -5.82
C ASP A 106 10.44 9.34 -5.91
N HIS A 107 10.90 9.83 -4.76
CA HIS A 107 12.27 10.30 -4.60
C HIS A 107 13.20 9.11 -4.38
N VAL A 108 13.98 8.74 -5.40
CA VAL A 108 14.92 7.61 -5.36
C VAL A 108 15.74 7.64 -4.08
N LYS A 109 16.43 8.75 -3.82
CA LYS A 109 16.93 9.13 -2.49
C LYS A 109 15.85 9.96 -1.78
N PRO A 110 15.31 9.52 -0.64
CA PRO A 110 14.30 10.27 0.11
C PRO A 110 14.79 11.67 0.49
N ILE A 111 13.89 12.65 0.47
CA ILE A 111 14.18 14.04 0.84
C ILE A 111 14.73 14.14 2.28
N SER A 112 14.13 13.39 3.21
CA SER A 112 14.57 13.31 4.62
C SER A 112 15.99 12.78 4.82
N LYS A 113 16.54 12.08 3.82
CA LYS A 113 17.92 11.54 3.84
C LYS A 113 18.89 12.42 3.04
N GLY A 114 18.51 13.66 2.73
CA GLY A 114 19.30 14.58 1.91
C GLY A 114 19.20 14.31 0.41
N GLY A 115 18.08 13.72 -0.04
CA GLY A 115 17.73 13.63 -1.46
C GLY A 115 17.18 14.95 -1.98
N TRP A 116 17.43 15.25 -3.25
CA TRP A 116 16.94 16.49 -3.87
C TRP A 116 15.51 16.29 -4.37
N HIS A 117 14.66 17.30 -4.22
CA HIS A 117 13.40 17.36 -4.95
C HIS A 117 13.68 17.92 -6.34
N CYS A 118 13.99 17.04 -7.30
CA CYS A 118 14.30 17.40 -8.69
C CYS A 118 13.95 16.24 -9.63
N LEU A 119 13.81 16.52 -10.93
CA LEU A 119 13.48 15.52 -11.96
C LEU A 119 14.48 14.36 -12.04
N ALA A 120 15.75 14.58 -11.70
CA ALA A 120 16.76 13.52 -11.70
C ALA A 120 16.55 12.50 -10.57
N ASN A 121 16.02 12.94 -9.43
CA ASN A 121 15.75 12.09 -8.26
C ASN A 121 14.31 11.54 -8.25
N LEU A 122 13.42 12.08 -9.09
CA LEU A 122 12.03 11.63 -9.21
C LEU A 122 11.88 10.52 -10.23
N ARG A 123 11.13 9.47 -9.88
CA ARG A 123 10.81 8.34 -10.77
C ARG A 123 9.36 7.86 -10.59
N PRO A 124 8.71 7.33 -11.65
CA PRO A 124 7.36 6.78 -11.54
C PRO A 124 7.37 5.46 -10.76
N ILE A 125 6.52 5.34 -9.75
CA ILE A 125 6.41 4.15 -8.89
C ILE A 125 4.93 3.75 -8.74
N CYS A 126 4.67 2.45 -8.54
CA CYS A 126 3.34 1.99 -8.14
C CYS A 126 3.16 2.13 -6.61
N HIS A 127 1.92 2.37 -6.17
CA HIS A 127 1.57 2.56 -4.75
C HIS A 127 2.16 1.49 -3.81
N SER A 128 1.99 0.21 -4.14
CA SER A 128 2.54 -0.89 -3.32
C SER A 128 4.07 -0.89 -3.19
N CYS A 129 4.78 -0.46 -4.24
CA CYS A 129 6.23 -0.37 -4.21
C CYS A 129 6.70 0.84 -3.41
N ASN A 130 5.98 1.95 -3.49
CA ASN A 130 6.23 3.18 -2.76
C ASN A 130 6.00 3.00 -1.26
N ALA A 131 4.84 2.46 -0.87
CA ALA A 131 4.49 2.17 0.52
C ALA A 131 5.48 1.21 1.21
N ARG A 132 6.10 0.31 0.45
CA ARG A 132 7.17 -0.58 0.93
C ARG A 132 8.55 0.10 0.96
N LYS A 133 8.83 1.06 0.06
CA LYS A 133 10.11 1.77 0.03
C LYS A 133 10.22 2.77 1.17
N ARG A 134 9.18 3.58 1.40
CA ARG A 134 9.20 4.65 2.42
C ARG A 134 10.50 5.47 2.31
N GLU A 135 11.19 5.66 3.42
CA GLU A 135 12.49 6.33 3.50
C GLU A 135 13.70 5.39 3.41
N THR A 136 13.51 4.13 2.99
CA THR A 136 14.62 3.16 2.86
C THR A 136 15.62 3.64 1.82
N TRP A 137 16.81 3.99 2.29
CA TRP A 137 17.97 4.42 1.52
C TRP A 137 19.25 4.22 2.36
N PRO A 138 20.37 3.76 1.79
CA PRO A 138 20.56 3.33 0.41
C PRO A 138 19.77 2.05 0.11
N LEU A 139 19.40 1.86 -1.16
CA LEU A 139 18.88 0.57 -1.61
C LEU A 139 20.06 -0.41 -1.66
N ALA A 140 19.92 -1.61 -1.11
CA ALA A 140 20.97 -2.62 -1.15
C ALA A 140 21.42 -2.87 -2.61
N GLY A 141 22.73 -2.94 -2.86
CA GLY A 141 23.31 -3.05 -4.21
C GLY A 141 22.75 -4.24 -5.02
N GLU A 142 22.60 -5.39 -4.36
CA GLU A 142 21.97 -6.59 -4.94
C GLU A 142 20.53 -6.34 -5.39
N TRP A 143 19.79 -5.54 -4.62
CA TRP A 143 18.40 -5.21 -4.91
C TRP A 143 18.28 -4.28 -6.13
N LEU A 144 19.15 -3.26 -6.21
CA LEU A 144 19.26 -2.32 -7.34
C LEU A 144 19.57 -3.08 -8.63
N ALA A 145 20.58 -3.95 -8.66
CA ALA A 145 20.95 -4.70 -9.86
C ALA A 145 19.81 -5.63 -10.36
N ALA A 146 19.09 -6.28 -9.44
CA ALA A 146 18.05 -7.23 -9.79
C ALA A 146 16.72 -6.58 -10.25
N ASN A 147 16.41 -5.37 -9.79
CA ASN A 147 15.08 -4.78 -9.96
C ASN A 147 15.05 -3.40 -10.63
N PHE A 148 16.19 -2.70 -10.70
CA PHE A 148 16.27 -1.44 -11.43
C PHE A 148 16.21 -1.71 -12.93
N ILE A 149 15.15 -1.20 -13.56
CA ILE A 149 15.00 -1.22 -15.01
C ILE A 149 15.00 0.24 -15.44
N HIS A 150 16.18 0.80 -15.73
CA HIS A 150 16.18 2.09 -16.42
C HIS A 150 15.73 1.85 -17.86
N PRO A 151 14.76 2.61 -18.41
CA PRO A 151 14.55 2.63 -19.83
C PRO A 151 15.84 3.19 -20.46
N ASN A 152 16.67 2.35 -21.06
CA ASN A 152 17.88 2.81 -21.74
C ASN A 152 17.46 3.28 -23.13
N PRO A 153 17.61 4.58 -23.46
CA PRO A 153 17.17 5.11 -24.75
C PRO A 153 18.11 4.75 -25.92
N ALA A 154 19.22 4.03 -25.69
CA ALA A 154 20.13 3.66 -26.75
C ALA A 154 19.53 2.56 -27.66
N PRO A 155 19.51 2.73 -29.00
CA PRO A 155 19.07 1.70 -29.93
C PRO A 155 19.93 0.44 -29.77
N GLY A 156 19.30 -0.72 -29.64
CA GLY A 156 19.96 -2.01 -29.40
C GLY A 156 20.34 -2.31 -27.94
N SER A 157 20.14 -1.37 -27.00
CA SER A 157 20.34 -1.61 -25.56
C SER A 157 19.14 -2.22 -24.85
N ASP A 158 18.05 -2.37 -25.60
CA ASP A 158 16.82 -2.84 -25.04
C ASP A 158 17.01 -4.28 -24.60
N ARG A 159 16.65 -4.52 -23.34
CA ARG A 159 16.38 -5.85 -22.84
C ARG A 159 15.04 -6.33 -23.46
N LEU A 160 14.85 -6.20 -24.80
CA LEU A 160 13.64 -6.49 -25.59
C LEU A 160 13.10 -7.89 -25.33
N ASN A 161 13.99 -8.81 -24.95
CA ASN A 161 13.64 -10.19 -24.66
C ASN A 161 13.18 -10.44 -23.22
N ARG A 162 13.03 -9.41 -22.38
CA ARG A 162 12.30 -9.56 -21.11
C ARG A 162 10.82 -9.42 -21.38
N ARG A 163 10.10 -10.55 -21.33
CA ARG A 163 8.64 -10.56 -21.25
C ARG A 163 8.17 -9.48 -20.26
N PRO A 164 7.21 -8.63 -20.65
CA PRO A 164 6.62 -7.65 -19.73
C PRO A 164 6.24 -8.34 -18.43
N ARG A 165 6.57 -7.72 -17.29
CA ARG A 165 6.12 -8.27 -16.00
C ARG A 165 4.61 -8.19 -15.97
N GLU A 166 3.99 -9.36 -15.82
CA GLU A 166 2.54 -9.53 -15.71
C GLU A 166 1.96 -8.64 -14.61
N PRO A 167 0.68 -8.21 -14.76
CA PRO A 167 -0.02 -7.43 -13.76
C PRO A 167 -0.13 -8.17 -12.43
N ARG A 168 -0.48 -7.43 -11.38
CA ARG A 168 -0.77 -8.06 -10.10
C ARG A 168 -2.02 -8.93 -10.20
N MET A 169 -2.01 -10.06 -9.52
CA MET A 169 -3.13 -11.00 -9.50
C MET A 169 -3.71 -11.09 -8.09
N GLU A 170 -5.01 -11.31 -8.02
CA GLU A 170 -5.69 -11.59 -6.76
C GLU A 170 -5.24 -12.93 -6.18
N HIS A 171 -4.94 -12.91 -4.89
CA HIS A 171 -4.62 -14.10 -4.11
C HIS A 171 -5.51 -14.12 -2.87
N THR A 172 -6.40 -15.10 -2.80
CA THR A 172 -7.28 -15.33 -1.64
C THR A 172 -6.64 -16.36 -0.72
N CYS A 173 -6.46 -15.99 0.55
CA CYS A 173 -5.86 -16.88 1.53
C CYS A 173 -6.88 -17.92 2.02
N PRO A 174 -6.60 -19.23 1.92
CA PRO A 174 -7.53 -20.27 2.38
C PRO A 174 -7.73 -20.31 3.90
N GLN A 175 -6.81 -19.71 4.68
CA GLN A 175 -6.90 -19.72 6.15
C GLN A 175 -7.79 -18.60 6.70
N CYS A 176 -7.81 -17.42 6.07
CA CYS A 176 -8.50 -16.25 6.61
C CYS A 176 -9.48 -15.59 5.64
N GLY A 177 -9.62 -16.12 4.42
CA GLY A 177 -10.51 -15.59 3.39
C GLY A 177 -10.10 -14.24 2.79
N LYS A 178 -9.02 -13.61 3.28
CA LYS A 178 -8.59 -12.29 2.79
C LYS A 178 -8.02 -12.39 1.38
N THR A 179 -8.50 -11.52 0.49
CA THR A 179 -7.95 -11.32 -0.87
C THR A 179 -6.94 -10.18 -0.88
N GLN A 180 -5.81 -10.40 -1.55
CA GLN A 180 -4.74 -9.41 -1.71
C GLN A 180 -4.16 -9.43 -3.12
N LEU A 181 -3.78 -8.26 -3.64
CA LEU A 181 -3.11 -8.12 -4.93
C LEU A 181 -1.61 -8.34 -4.79
N LEU A 182 -1.13 -9.47 -5.31
CA LEU A 182 0.29 -9.83 -5.29
C LEU A 182 0.87 -9.80 -6.71
N ARG A 183 2.20 -9.79 -6.82
CA ARG A 183 2.85 -10.03 -8.12
C ARG A 183 2.40 -11.39 -8.66
N ALA A 184 2.19 -11.52 -9.97
CA ALA A 184 1.70 -12.77 -10.56
C ALA A 184 2.54 -14.00 -10.15
N CYS A 185 3.86 -13.91 -10.21
CA CYS A 185 4.75 -15.00 -9.77
C CYS A 185 4.59 -15.35 -8.28
N GLU A 186 4.34 -14.35 -7.42
CA GLU A 186 4.10 -14.56 -5.99
C GLU A 186 2.72 -15.17 -5.76
N ALA A 187 1.68 -14.69 -6.46
CA ALA A 187 0.31 -15.18 -6.34
C ALA A 187 0.19 -16.68 -6.70
N ARG A 188 0.96 -17.16 -7.70
CA ARG A 188 0.98 -18.56 -8.12
C ARG A 188 1.62 -19.50 -7.11
N ILE A 189 2.62 -19.04 -6.38
CA ILE A 189 3.43 -19.89 -5.49
C ILE A 189 2.97 -19.78 -4.04
N LYS A 190 2.48 -18.62 -3.63
CA LYS A 190 2.12 -18.33 -2.24
C LYS A 190 0.80 -19.02 -1.89
N LYS A 191 0.83 -19.87 -0.86
CA LYS A 191 -0.39 -20.56 -0.35
C LYS A 191 -1.17 -19.76 0.69
N TYR A 192 -0.50 -18.93 1.50
CA TYR A 192 -1.12 -18.17 2.59
C TYR A 192 -0.70 -16.71 2.56
N CYS A 193 -1.58 -15.80 2.99
CA CYS A 193 -1.30 -14.37 2.92
C CYS A 193 -0.16 -13.92 3.83
N SER A 194 0.01 -14.58 4.99
CA SER A 194 0.99 -14.21 6.01
C SER A 194 1.63 -15.43 6.70
N ARG A 195 2.77 -15.21 7.36
CA ARG A 195 3.40 -16.23 8.21
C ARG A 195 2.49 -16.64 9.37
N ALA A 196 1.64 -15.74 9.86
CA ALA A 196 0.65 -16.05 10.90
C ALA A 196 -0.39 -17.04 10.37
N CYS A 197 -1.02 -16.75 9.22
CA CYS A 197 -1.97 -17.67 8.59
C CYS A 197 -1.35 -19.01 8.24
N MET A 198 -0.10 -19.01 7.75
CA MET A 198 0.64 -20.26 7.53
C MET A 198 0.86 -21.04 8.82
N LYS A 199 1.20 -20.37 9.93
CA LYS A 199 1.39 -21.02 11.25
C LYS A 199 0.07 -21.58 11.78
N THR A 200 -1.03 -20.81 11.71
CA THR A 200 -2.35 -21.27 12.14
C THR A 200 -2.81 -22.48 11.33
N ALA A 201 -2.66 -22.45 10.01
CA ALA A 201 -2.95 -23.58 9.15
C ALA A 201 -2.07 -24.81 9.49
N LYS A 202 -0.80 -24.59 9.86
CA LYS A 202 0.12 -25.66 10.30
C LYS A 202 -0.17 -26.16 11.73
N GLN A 203 -0.80 -25.37 12.58
CA GLN A 203 -1.09 -25.76 13.96
C GLN A 203 -2.18 -26.84 14.01
N GLY A 204 -3.05 -26.91 12.99
CA GLY A 204 -4.00 -28.01 12.76
C GLY A 204 -4.99 -28.23 13.89
N GLY A 205 -6.03 -29.03 13.63
CA GLY A 205 -6.83 -29.61 14.71
C GLY A 205 -6.04 -30.68 15.48
N ARG A 206 -6.60 -31.18 16.57
CA ARG A 206 -6.16 -32.47 17.15
C ARG A 206 -6.96 -33.58 16.48
N LEU A 207 -6.26 -34.63 16.06
CA LEU A 207 -6.85 -35.86 15.55
C LEU A 207 -6.72 -36.92 16.64
N THR A 208 -7.83 -37.48 17.07
CA THR A 208 -7.86 -38.62 17.99
C THR A 208 -7.77 -39.91 17.17
N LEU A 209 -6.79 -40.75 17.51
CA LEU A 209 -6.56 -42.04 16.86
C LEU A 209 -6.57 -43.14 17.92
N ILE A 210 -6.95 -44.35 17.52
CA ILE A 210 -6.93 -45.52 18.41
C ILE A 210 -5.65 -46.31 18.12
N CYS A 211 -4.89 -46.64 19.17
CA CYS A 211 -3.67 -47.43 19.04
C CYS A 211 -3.99 -48.89 18.69
N GLU A 212 -3.41 -49.43 17.61
CA GLU A 212 -3.68 -50.82 17.19
C GLU A 212 -3.15 -51.89 18.17
N HIS A 213 -2.25 -51.51 19.10
CA HIS A 213 -1.68 -52.45 20.08
C HIS A 213 -2.35 -52.37 21.45
N CYS A 214 -2.41 -51.18 22.06
CA CYS A 214 -2.98 -51.01 23.40
C CYS A 214 -4.46 -50.59 23.38
N ARG A 215 -5.03 -50.28 22.21
CA ARG A 215 -6.43 -49.83 22.01
C ARG A 215 -6.85 -48.55 22.72
N GLU A 216 -5.92 -47.88 23.39
CA GLU A 216 -6.13 -46.55 23.95
C GLU A 216 -6.21 -45.47 22.86
N GLU A 217 -7.06 -44.48 23.11
CA GLU A 217 -7.15 -43.27 22.31
C GLU A 217 -5.93 -42.36 22.59
N PHE A 218 -5.35 -41.81 21.54
CA PHE A 218 -4.25 -40.87 21.65
C PHE A 218 -4.40 -39.71 20.67
N GLU A 219 -4.02 -38.51 21.12
CA GLU A 219 -4.14 -37.29 20.34
C GLU A 219 -2.84 -36.98 19.59
N VAL A 220 -2.98 -36.71 18.30
CA VAL A 220 -1.89 -36.18 17.46
C VAL A 220 -2.33 -34.90 16.78
N ARG A 221 -1.36 -34.09 16.35
CA ARG A 221 -1.68 -32.91 15.51
C ARG A 221 -2.16 -33.41 14.15
N ASP A 222 -3.29 -32.89 13.65
CA ASP A 222 -3.83 -33.22 12.33
C ASP A 222 -2.90 -32.69 11.23
N GLN A 223 -1.92 -33.52 10.91
CA GLN A 223 -0.96 -33.37 9.83
C GLN A 223 -1.21 -34.51 8.84
N THR A 224 -0.81 -34.35 7.58
CA THR A 224 -0.96 -35.40 6.56
C THR A 224 -0.35 -36.74 7.00
N TRP A 225 0.84 -36.75 7.59
CA TRP A 225 1.48 -37.97 8.11
C TRP A 225 0.80 -38.56 9.35
N ALA A 226 0.04 -37.75 10.09
CA ALA A 226 -0.55 -38.16 11.36
C ALA A 226 -1.71 -39.14 11.16
N ARG A 227 -2.40 -39.05 10.01
CA ARG A 227 -3.52 -39.93 9.64
C ARG A 227 -3.10 -41.38 9.39
N GLU A 228 -1.83 -41.61 9.08
CA GLU A 228 -1.26 -42.95 8.85
C GLU A 228 -0.62 -43.54 10.13
N ARG A 229 -0.71 -42.84 11.27
CA ARG A 229 -0.06 -43.24 12.51
C ARG A 229 -0.90 -44.28 13.26
N ARG A 230 -0.32 -45.46 13.46
CA ARG A 230 -1.04 -46.65 13.97
C ARG A 230 -0.87 -46.90 15.47
N PHE A 231 0.13 -46.29 16.09
CA PHE A 231 0.51 -46.57 17.48
C PHE A 231 0.72 -45.29 18.29
N CYS A 232 0.31 -45.33 19.56
CA CYS A 232 0.44 -44.20 20.49
C CYS A 232 1.89 -43.93 20.91
N SER A 233 2.75 -44.96 20.99
CA SER A 233 4.13 -44.87 21.47
C SER A 233 5.08 -45.79 20.70
N ARG A 234 6.39 -45.51 20.81
CA ARG A 234 7.45 -46.35 20.21
C ARG A 234 7.45 -47.78 20.77
N SER A 235 7.08 -47.95 22.04
CA SER A 235 6.93 -49.26 22.68
C SER A 235 5.75 -50.05 22.08
N CYS A 236 4.59 -49.41 21.93
CA CYS A 236 3.43 -50.02 21.27
C CYS A 236 3.70 -50.38 19.80
N ALA A 237 4.45 -49.53 19.08
CA ALA A 237 4.88 -49.84 17.72
C ALA A 237 5.80 -51.07 17.65
N TYR A 238 6.74 -51.19 18.59
CA TYR A 238 7.64 -52.35 18.66
C TYR A 238 6.88 -53.65 18.95
N GLN A 239 6.00 -53.64 19.97
CA GLN A 239 5.22 -54.82 20.35
C GLN A 239 4.18 -55.21 19.28
N GLY A 240 3.49 -54.22 18.72
CA GLY A 240 2.48 -54.41 17.67
C GLY A 240 3.08 -54.95 16.36
N ASN A 241 4.26 -54.47 15.96
CA ASN A 241 4.94 -54.98 14.77
C ASN A 241 5.50 -56.40 14.97
N ARG A 242 5.99 -56.73 16.17
CA ARG A 242 6.51 -58.07 16.49
C ARG A 242 5.41 -59.16 16.45
N ARG A 243 4.19 -58.82 16.87
CA ARG A 243 3.01 -59.72 16.79
C ARG A 243 2.48 -59.94 15.37
N ARG A 244 2.88 -59.13 14.39
CA ARG A 244 2.48 -59.28 12.98
C ARG A 244 3.45 -60.08 12.14
N GLN A 245 4.66 -60.32 12.66
CA GLN A 245 5.74 -61.05 11.98
C GLN A 245 5.87 -62.50 12.47
N ALA A 246 5.04 -62.91 13.44
CA ALA A 246 4.88 -64.27 13.93
C ALA A 246 3.54 -64.82 13.45
#